data_AF-A0A8B9HSL7-F1
#
_entry.id   AF-A0A8B9HSL7-F1
#
_cell.length_a   1.000
_cell.length_b   1.000
_cell.length_c   1.000
_cell.angle_alpha   90.00
_cell.angle_beta   90.00
_cell.angle_gamma   90.00
#
_symmetry.space_group_name_H-M   'P 1'
#
loop_
_entity.id
_entity.type
_entity.pdbx_description
1 polymer ?
#
loop_
_entity_poly.entity_id
_entity_poly.type
_entity_poly.pdbx_seq_one_letter_code
_entity_poly.pdbx_strand_id
1 'polypeptide(L)' 'HMTWPEEELPRKATRHPSLNSSDVMPRFLQISAAAAQLVQYCQENRRGDPLLTGISASSNPFKDKKTCVLL' A
#
# COMPACT_ATOMS: atom_id res chain seq x y z
N HIS A 1 29.57 15.76 -4.30
CA HIS A 1 29.96 15.74 -2.87
C HIS A 1 29.13 16.81 -2.18
N MET A 2 28.05 16.42 -1.50
CA MET A 2 27.16 17.34 -0.78
C MET A 2 27.11 16.88 0.67
N THR A 3 27.85 17.60 1.51
CA THR A 3 27.86 17.44 2.96
C THR A 3 26.66 18.20 3.52
N TRP A 4 25.74 17.49 4.15
CA TRP A 4 24.61 18.06 4.88
C TRP A 4 25.13 18.71 6.18
N PRO A 5 24.69 19.91 6.56
CA PRO A 5 25.16 20.55 7.79
C PRO A 5 24.54 19.89 9.02
N GLU A 6 25.40 19.46 9.96
CA GLU A 6 24.97 19.02 11.30
C GLU A 6 24.49 20.24 12.09
N GLU A 7 23.17 20.35 12.24
CA GLU A 7 22.53 21.27 13.17
C GLU A 7 22.57 20.63 14.57
N GLU A 8 23.55 21.06 15.37
CA GLU A 8 23.74 20.67 16.78
C GLU A 8 22.53 21.13 17.63
N LEU A 9 21.54 20.26 17.79
CA LEU A 9 20.40 20.48 18.68
C LEU A 9 20.80 20.23 20.16
N PRO A 10 20.43 21.11 21.10
CA PRO A 10 20.92 21.06 22.47
C PRO A 10 20.39 19.84 23.21
N ARG A 11 21.29 19.15 23.93
CA ARG A 11 21.01 18.03 24.83
C ARG A 11 20.02 18.42 25.94
N LYS A 12 18.73 18.46 25.64
CA LYS A 12 17.67 18.46 26.65
C LYS A 12 17.46 17.01 27.07
N ALA A 13 17.90 16.67 28.28
CA ALA A 13 17.68 15.37 28.89
C ALA A 13 16.18 15.13 29.13
N THR A 14 15.48 14.67 28.08
CA THR A 14 14.12 14.18 28.19
C THR A 14 14.21 12.76 28.75
N ARG A 15 13.72 12.54 29.97
CA ARG A 15 13.46 11.19 30.50
C ARG A 15 12.46 10.51 29.57
N HIS A 16 12.95 9.75 28.59
CA HIS A 16 12.09 8.87 27.79
C HIS A 16 11.50 7.80 28.72
N PRO A 17 10.19 7.50 28.63
CA PRO A 17 9.68 6.28 29.23
C PRO A 17 10.49 5.12 28.66
N SER A 18 10.84 4.15 29.50
CA SER A 18 11.58 2.95 29.11
C SER A 18 10.85 2.25 27.95
N LEU A 19 11.21 2.58 26.71
CA LEU A 19 10.79 1.80 25.55
C LEU A 19 11.40 0.43 25.75
N ASN A 20 10.53 -0.58 25.89
CA ASN A 20 10.96 -1.96 25.98
C ASN A 20 11.71 -2.33 24.68
N SER A 21 12.70 -3.22 24.77
CA SER A 21 13.51 -3.61 23.61
C SER A 21 12.69 -4.22 22.46
N SER A 22 11.44 -4.60 22.71
CA SER A 22 10.46 -5.09 21.71
C SER A 22 9.81 -3.98 20.89
N ASP A 23 9.78 -2.73 21.37
CA ASP A 23 9.19 -1.59 20.66
C ASP A 23 10.12 -1.03 19.57
N VAL A 24 11.38 -1.44 19.55
CA VAL A 24 12.34 -1.11 18.48
C VAL A 24 12.37 -2.26 17.47
N MET A 25 11.20 -2.67 16.98
CA MET A 25 11.15 -3.45 15.74
C MET A 25 11.63 -2.53 14.61
N PRO A 26 12.78 -2.77 13.97
CA PRO A 26 13.28 -1.88 12.92
C PRO A 26 12.22 -1.69 11.85
N ARG A 27 12.01 -0.45 11.42
CA ARG A 27 11.02 -0.06 10.41
C ARG A 27 11.05 -0.96 9.17
N PHE A 28 12.21 -1.48 8.80
CA PHE A 28 12.37 -2.45 7.71
C PHE A 28 11.61 -3.77 7.92
N LEU A 29 11.52 -4.29 9.15
CA LEU A 29 10.72 -5.48 9.48
C LEU A 29 9.21 -5.20 9.38
N GLN A 30 8.79 -3.96 9.64
CA GLN A 30 7.40 -3.54 9.42
C GLN A 30 7.07 -3.37 7.92
N ILE A 31 8.03 -2.92 7.10
CA ILE A 31 7.85 -2.81 5.64
C ILE A 31 7.62 -4.18 5.02
N SER A 32 8.43 -5.18 5.36
CA SER A 32 8.24 -6.55 4.83
C SER A 32 6.90 -7.15 5.26
N ALA A 33 6.48 -6.90 6.50
CA ALA A 33 5.18 -7.37 7.00
C ALA A 33 4.02 -6.67 6.28
N ALA A 34 4.08 -5.35 6.12
CA ALA A 34 3.08 -4.58 5.39
C ALA A 34 2.99 -5.02 3.92
N ALA A 35 4.13 -5.27 3.27
CA ALA A 35 4.15 -5.78 1.91
C ALA A 35 3.47 -7.16 1.79
N ALA A 36 3.72 -8.07 2.74
CA ALA A 36 3.06 -9.37 2.78
C ALA A 36 1.53 -9.23 2.96
N GLN A 37 1.08 -8.32 3.82
CA GLN A 37 -0.35 -8.04 4.00
C GLN A 37 -1.00 -7.47 2.74
N LEU A 38 -0.32 -6.57 2.03
CA LEU A 38 -0.81 -6.04 0.76
C LEU A 38 -0.94 -7.14 -0.30
N VAL A 39 0.05 -8.03 -0.40
CA VAL A 39 -0.01 -9.17 -1.33
C VAL A 39 -1.18 -10.08 -0.97
N GLN A 40 -1.35 -10.41 0.30
CA GLN A 40 -2.44 -11.26 0.77
C GLN A 40 -3.81 -10.66 0.42
N TYR A 41 -4.00 -9.37 0.71
CA TYR A 41 -5.23 -8.66 0.37
C TYR A 41 -5.53 -8.73 -1.13
N CYS A 42 -4.53 -8.47 -1.97
CA CYS A 42 -4.69 -8.57 -3.42
C CYS A 42 -5.08 -9.99 -3.86
N GLN A 43 -4.49 -11.04 -3.28
CA GLN A 43 -4.82 -12.43 -3.64
C GLN A 43 -6.25 -12.81 -3.27
N GLU A 44 -6.70 -12.38 -2.08
CA GLU A 44 -8.05 -12.63 -1.59
C GLU A 44 -9.11 -11.93 -2.45
N ASN A 45 -8.81 -10.70 -2.90
CA ASN A 45 -9.77 -9.86 -3.63
C ASN A 45 -9.67 -9.96 -5.16
N ARG A 46 -8.60 -10.56 -5.70
CA ARG A 46 -8.34 -10.68 -7.14
C ARG A 46 -9.53 -11.23 -7.93
N ARG A 47 -10.26 -12.21 -7.38
CA ARG A 47 -11.39 -12.85 -8.06
C ARG A 47 -12.61 -11.95 -8.20
N GLY A 48 -12.72 -10.93 -7.34
CA GLY A 48 -13.80 -9.95 -7.37
C GLY A 48 -13.52 -8.72 -8.22
N ASP A 49 -12.30 -8.58 -8.73
CA ASP A 49 -11.90 -7.45 -9.57
C ASP A 49 -12.20 -7.72 -11.06
N PRO A 50 -13.22 -7.05 -11.64
CA PRO A 50 -13.61 -7.24 -13.04
C PRO A 50 -12.50 -6.92 -14.04
N LEU A 51 -11.54 -6.07 -13.67
CA LEU A 51 -10.43 -5.69 -14.54
C LEU A 51 -9.35 -6.77 -14.60
N LEU A 52 -9.24 -7.60 -13.56
CA LEU A 52 -8.27 -8.70 -13.49
C LEU A 52 -8.84 -10.02 -13.99
N THR A 53 -10.11 -10.33 -13.71
CA THR A 53 -10.74 -11.58 -14.16
C THR A 53 -11.43 -11.45 -15.51
N GLY A 54 -11.70 -10.22 -15.95
CA GLY A 54 -12.65 -9.97 -17.01
C GLY A 54 -14.08 -10.24 -16.55
N ILE A 55 -15.04 -9.67 -17.28
CA ILE A 55 -16.47 -9.90 -17.11
C ILE A 55 -17.12 -10.09 -18.47
N SER A 56 -18.29 -10.73 -18.48
CA SER A 56 -19.07 -10.86 -19.71
C SER A 56 -19.52 -9.48 -20.20
N ALA A 57 -19.72 -9.38 -21.51
CA ALA A 57 -20.10 -8.13 -22.13
C ALA A 57 -21.48 -7.63 -21.64
N SER A 58 -22.38 -8.53 -21.24
CA SER A 58 -23.69 -8.18 -20.67
C SER A 58 -23.61 -7.68 -19.23
N SER A 59 -22.59 -8.08 -18.48
CA SER A 59 -22.35 -7.64 -17.10
C SER A 59 -21.51 -6.35 -17.04
N ASN A 60 -20.94 -5.90 -18.16
CA ASN A 60 -20.17 -4.66 -18.21
C ASN A 60 -21.10 -3.43 -18.22
N PRO A 61 -21.09 -2.58 -17.18
CA PRO A 61 -21.96 -1.40 -17.09
C PRO A 61 -21.62 -0.33 -18.14
N PHE A 62 -20.42 -0.37 -18.72
CA PHE A 62 -19.97 0.57 -19.74
C PHE A 62 -20.25 0.10 -21.17
N LYS A 63 -20.81 -1.11 -21.36
CA LYS A 63 -21.16 -1.57 -22.70
C LYS A 63 -22.51 -1.02 -23.12
N ASP A 64 -22.53 -0.32 -24.26
CA ASP A 64 -23.76 0.13 -24.89
C ASP A 64 -24.68 -1.06 -25.22
N LYS A 65 -25.94 -0.96 -24.78
CA LYS A 65 -26.99 -1.95 -25.07
C LYS A 65 -27.49 -1.87 -26.52
N LYS A 66 -27.09 -0.85 -27.27
CA LYS A 66 -27.54 -0.61 -28.63
C LYS A 66 -26.49 -1.16 -29.59
N THR A 67 -26.86 -2.16 -30.37
CA THR A 67 -26.11 -2.52 -31.58
C THR A 67 -26.08 -1.27 -32.47
N CYS A 68 -24.89 -0.75 -32.77
CA CYS A 68 -24.76 0.24 -33.84
C CYS A 68 -25.42 -0.34 -35.10
N VAL A 69 -26.47 0.34 -35.58
CA VAL A 69 -26.90 0.18 -36.97
C VAL A 69 -25.94 1.04 -37.76
N LEU A 70 -25.14 0.44 -38.64
CA LEU A 70 -24.46 1.21 -39.68
C LEU A 70 -25.56 1.75 -40.59
N LEU A 71 -25.74 3.07 -40.60
CA LEU A 71 -26.62 3.78 -41.54
C LEU A 71 -25.87 4.07 -42.84
#